data_AF-A0A9W8B3B6-F1
#
_entry.id   AF-A0A9W8B3B6-F1
#
_cell.length_a   1.000
_cell.length_b   1.000
_cell.length_c   1.000
_cell.angle_alpha   90.00
_cell.angle_beta   90.00
_cell.angle_gamma   90.00
#
_symmetry.space_group_name_H-M   'P 1'
#
loop_
_entity.id
_entity.type
_entity.pdbx_description
1 polymer ?
#
loop_
_entity_poly.entity_id
_entity_poly.type
_entity_poly.pdbx_seq_one_letter_code
_entity_poly.pdbx_strand_id
1 'polypeptide(L)'
;MRQFEFRTRVASLELYVQLALLGARGGAETPGLVPGAALVTLVSQYIHDGHPKVRKVALDLLYALHLAGLVLGPDLYPVAVDSLKDDSEAVRFSALRLVWTLSRLHASQLVPLGKLSGTSVGSSDTIQLVNDAFVKVCDMVNDISMSVRTEACVLLGSYHNVQFSFLSQTLSKKVMSHLKRRPPLGKHHPRGSPSADSGASPGRSKRSTIPVAEGDLDVGSDEFRLLDSGACGAFVHGLEDEYREVRHAAINSIGELCLGSAEFAKLAVDYLVDIFNDEIDYVRLNAIQSLSKVADHHTIVLDGEQLQIIFGVMEDADPKIRRAIHHLLGSVRVQNQACIATVVETLTRSVVRHSSDQLSIYRCLGQLGSRHSDLVDTSLVERLLKLEKQFLTREFSQDDGVYTAHMALIFNAAAAKPS
;
A
#
# COMPACT_ATOMS: atom_id res chain seq x y z
N MET A 1 11.15 -44.71 2.45
CA MET A 1 9.73 -44.96 2.10
C MET A 1 8.90 -43.68 2.07
N ARG A 2 8.75 -42.91 3.17
CA ARG A 2 7.94 -41.67 3.20
C ARG A 2 8.33 -40.59 2.16
N GLN A 3 9.62 -40.46 1.82
CA GLN A 3 10.07 -39.51 0.77
C GLN A 3 9.68 -39.91 -0.66
N PHE A 4 9.53 -41.21 -0.95
CA PHE A 4 9.07 -41.67 -2.26
C PHE A 4 7.56 -41.45 -2.42
N GLU A 5 6.83 -41.58 -1.31
CA GLU A 5 5.38 -41.51 -1.29
C GLU A 5 4.83 -40.13 -1.70
N PHE A 6 5.39 -39.04 -1.16
CA PHE A 6 4.93 -37.69 -1.52
C PHE A 6 5.33 -37.31 -2.94
N ARG A 7 6.49 -37.76 -3.43
CA ARG A 7 6.95 -37.47 -4.80
C ARG A 7 6.02 -38.12 -5.82
N THR A 8 5.60 -39.35 -5.56
CA THR A 8 4.59 -40.02 -6.37
C THR A 8 3.27 -39.26 -6.31
N ARG A 9 2.79 -38.82 -5.15
CA ARG A 9 1.55 -38.01 -5.05
C ARG A 9 1.64 -36.71 -5.84
N VAL A 10 2.74 -35.97 -5.72
CA VAL A 10 2.99 -34.75 -6.52
C VAL A 10 2.94 -35.05 -8.02
N ALA A 11 3.76 -36.01 -8.48
CA ALA A 11 3.84 -36.34 -9.90
C ALA A 11 2.50 -36.84 -10.46
N SER A 12 1.78 -37.67 -9.68
CA SER A 12 0.46 -38.16 -10.07
C SER A 12 -0.57 -37.03 -10.18
N LEU A 13 -0.58 -36.08 -9.24
CA LEU A 13 -1.48 -34.93 -9.29
C LEU A 13 -1.22 -34.04 -10.50
N GLU A 14 0.05 -33.69 -10.73
CA GLU A 14 0.46 -32.85 -11.85
C GLU A 14 0.11 -33.53 -13.19
N LEU A 15 0.45 -34.81 -13.34
CA LEU A 15 0.14 -35.58 -14.54
C LEU A 15 -1.37 -35.68 -14.76
N TYR A 16 -2.15 -35.95 -13.71
CA TYR A 16 -3.60 -36.08 -13.82
C TYR A 16 -4.26 -34.78 -14.30
N VAL A 17 -3.86 -33.64 -13.72
CA VAL A 17 -4.37 -32.33 -14.13
C VAL A 17 -3.95 -31.99 -15.56
N GLN A 18 -2.70 -32.26 -15.95
CA GLN A 18 -2.23 -32.02 -17.32
C GLN A 18 -3.03 -32.85 -18.34
N LEU A 19 -3.26 -34.13 -18.07
CA LEU A 19 -4.07 -35.00 -18.93
C LEU A 19 -5.52 -34.50 -19.03
N ALA A 20 -6.10 -34.03 -17.92
CA ALA A 20 -7.45 -33.46 -17.90
C ALA A 20 -7.58 -32.19 -18.75
N LEU A 21 -6.60 -31.29 -18.65
CA LEU A 21 -6.56 -30.06 -19.43
C LEU A 21 -6.34 -30.34 -20.93
N LEU A 22 -5.53 -31.34 -21.28
CA LEU A 22 -5.34 -31.76 -22.67
C LEU A 22 -6.61 -32.39 -23.26
N GLY A 23 -7.28 -33.27 -22.50
CA GLY A 23 -8.55 -33.88 -22.90
C GLY A 23 -9.63 -32.84 -23.18
N ALA A 24 -9.77 -31.84 -22.29
CA ALA A 24 -10.74 -30.75 -22.44
C ALA A 24 -10.50 -29.89 -23.70
N ARG A 25 -9.25 -29.71 -24.13
CA ARG A 25 -8.89 -28.95 -25.35
C ARG A 25 -9.06 -29.75 -26.63
N GLY A 26 -8.93 -31.07 -26.57
CA GLY A 26 -8.99 -31.97 -27.72
C GLY A 26 -10.40 -32.36 -28.16
N GLY A 27 -11.46 -31.96 -27.43
CA GLY A 27 -12.85 -32.31 -27.73
C GLY A 27 -13.17 -33.82 -27.63
N ALA A 28 -12.23 -34.62 -27.13
CA ALA A 28 -12.39 -36.05 -26.95
C ALA A 28 -12.73 -36.33 -25.47
N GLU A 29 -13.85 -37.00 -25.22
CA GLU A 29 -14.10 -37.62 -23.91
C GLU A 29 -13.03 -38.70 -23.69
N THR A 30 -12.01 -38.37 -22.91
CA THR A 30 -10.96 -39.30 -22.54
C THR A 30 -11.50 -40.22 -21.45
N PRO A 31 -11.65 -41.54 -21.70
CA PRO A 31 -12.24 -42.46 -20.73
C PRO A 31 -11.40 -42.51 -19.45
N GLY A 32 -12.04 -42.23 -18.31
CA GLY A 32 -11.42 -42.24 -16.97
C GLY A 32 -11.06 -40.87 -16.39
N LEU A 33 -11.24 -39.78 -17.14
CA LEU A 33 -11.04 -38.42 -16.61
C LEU A 33 -12.33 -37.84 -16.07
N VAL A 34 -12.25 -37.31 -14.84
CA VAL A 34 -13.42 -36.72 -14.17
C VAL A 34 -13.79 -35.38 -14.82
N PRO A 35 -15.10 -35.03 -14.83
CA PRO A 35 -15.55 -33.72 -15.29
C PRO A 35 -14.85 -32.57 -14.53
N GLY A 36 -14.76 -31.39 -15.14
CA GLY A 36 -13.99 -30.27 -14.59
C GLY A 36 -14.31 -29.89 -13.13
N ALA A 37 -15.59 -29.92 -12.74
CA ALA A 37 -15.98 -29.66 -11.35
C ALA A 37 -15.46 -30.74 -10.37
N ALA A 38 -15.55 -32.02 -10.76
CA ALA A 38 -15.03 -33.13 -9.97
C ALA A 38 -13.49 -33.13 -9.89
N LEU A 39 -12.81 -32.60 -10.92
CA LEU A 39 -11.36 -32.41 -10.91
C LEU A 39 -10.95 -31.39 -9.84
N VAL A 40 -11.65 -30.26 -9.75
CA VAL A 40 -11.42 -29.24 -8.72
C VAL A 40 -11.61 -29.85 -7.32
N THR A 41 -12.69 -30.60 -7.09
CA THR A 41 -12.93 -31.29 -5.82
C THR A 41 -11.86 -32.33 -5.49
N LEU A 42 -11.37 -33.07 -6.49
CA LEU A 42 -10.30 -34.05 -6.28
C LEU A 42 -9.01 -33.35 -5.83
N VAL A 43 -8.60 -32.29 -6.54
CA VAL A 43 -7.37 -31.57 -6.22
C VAL A 43 -7.47 -30.89 -4.85
N SER A 44 -8.64 -30.33 -4.49
CA SER A 44 -8.83 -29.64 -3.21
C SER A 44 -8.65 -30.55 -1.99
N GLN A 45 -8.87 -31.87 -2.11
CA GLN A 45 -8.62 -32.83 -1.03
C GLN A 45 -7.14 -32.88 -0.61
N TYR A 46 -6.23 -32.59 -1.54
CA TYR A 46 -4.78 -32.63 -1.29
C TYR A 46 -4.24 -31.34 -0.65
N ILE A 47 -5.06 -30.30 -0.46
CA ILE A 47 -4.66 -29.11 0.29
C ILE A 47 -4.35 -29.47 1.76
N HIS A 48 -4.97 -30.52 2.31
CA HIS A 48 -4.73 -30.97 3.68
C HIS A 48 -3.76 -32.15 3.77
N ASP A 49 -2.96 -32.42 2.73
CA ASP A 49 -1.96 -33.51 2.75
C ASP A 49 -0.91 -33.29 3.86
N GLY A 50 -0.47 -34.38 4.47
CA GLY A 50 0.54 -34.33 5.53
C GLY A 50 1.91 -33.76 5.08
N HIS A 51 2.17 -33.70 3.77
CA HIS A 51 3.43 -33.19 3.23
C HIS A 51 3.26 -31.82 2.54
N PRO A 52 4.04 -30.77 2.92
CA PRO A 52 3.87 -29.40 2.43
C PRO A 52 4.00 -29.27 0.91
N LYS A 53 4.90 -30.04 0.28
CA LYS A 53 5.03 -30.04 -1.19
C LYS A 53 3.77 -30.51 -1.92
N VAL A 54 3.02 -31.45 -1.33
CA VAL A 54 1.75 -31.92 -1.94
C VAL A 54 0.68 -30.83 -1.77
N ARG A 55 0.58 -30.21 -0.59
CA ARG A 55 -0.33 -29.08 -0.34
C ARG A 55 -0.08 -27.91 -1.29
N LYS A 56 1.19 -27.51 -1.43
CA LYS A 56 1.64 -26.47 -2.35
C LYS A 56 1.22 -26.78 -3.79
N VAL A 57 1.51 -28.00 -4.26
CA VAL A 57 1.15 -28.43 -5.62
C VAL A 57 -0.37 -28.44 -5.79
N ALA A 58 -1.15 -28.87 -4.80
CA ALA A 58 -2.60 -28.82 -4.87
C ALA A 58 -3.13 -27.38 -5.06
N LEU A 59 -2.62 -26.42 -4.29
CA LEU A 59 -2.98 -25.00 -4.41
C LEU A 59 -2.60 -24.43 -5.79
N ASP A 60 -1.38 -24.70 -6.26
CA ASP A 60 -0.91 -24.25 -7.58
C ASP A 60 -1.74 -24.87 -8.73
N LEU A 61 -2.12 -26.14 -8.60
CA LEU A 61 -2.95 -26.81 -9.60
C LEU A 61 -4.36 -26.23 -9.63
N LEU A 62 -4.95 -25.87 -8.49
CA LEU A 62 -6.24 -25.15 -8.47
C LEU A 62 -6.15 -23.80 -9.20
N TYR A 63 -5.08 -23.05 -8.97
CA TYR A 63 -4.81 -21.83 -9.70
C TYR A 63 -4.62 -22.08 -11.21
N ALA A 64 -3.88 -23.11 -11.60
CA ALA A 64 -3.69 -23.48 -13.01
C ALA A 64 -5.00 -23.92 -13.69
N LEU A 65 -5.87 -24.65 -12.98
CA LEU A 65 -7.20 -25.01 -13.45
C LEU A 65 -8.06 -23.77 -13.70
N HIS A 66 -7.98 -22.77 -12.82
CA HIS A 66 -8.65 -21.49 -13.04
C HIS A 66 -8.16 -20.79 -14.31
N LEU A 67 -6.85 -20.71 -14.51
CA LEU A 67 -6.27 -20.12 -15.73
C LEU A 67 -6.66 -20.89 -17.01
N ALA A 68 -6.99 -22.17 -16.89
CA ALA A 68 -7.49 -22.98 -17.99
C ALA A 68 -9.00 -22.80 -18.26
N GLY A 69 -9.69 -21.93 -17.51
CA GLY A 69 -11.11 -21.59 -17.71
C GLY A 69 -12.07 -22.35 -16.81
N LEU A 70 -11.60 -23.16 -15.86
CA LEU A 70 -12.48 -23.78 -14.86
C LEU A 70 -12.87 -22.76 -13.79
N VAL A 71 -14.14 -22.79 -13.39
CA VAL A 71 -14.65 -21.92 -12.32
C VAL A 71 -14.36 -22.57 -10.96
N LEU A 72 -13.63 -21.86 -10.12
CA LEU A 72 -13.41 -22.27 -8.73
C LEU A 72 -14.59 -21.84 -7.87
N GLY A 73 -15.15 -22.78 -7.10
CA GLY A 73 -16.27 -22.51 -6.20
C GLY A 73 -15.85 -21.69 -4.98
N PRO A 74 -16.76 -20.89 -4.40
CA PRO A 74 -16.46 -20.07 -3.22
C PRO A 74 -16.17 -20.90 -1.96
N ASP A 75 -16.58 -22.16 -1.92
CA ASP A 75 -16.31 -23.10 -0.82
C ASP A 75 -14.80 -23.36 -0.61
N LEU A 76 -13.97 -23.05 -1.62
CA LEU A 76 -12.52 -23.13 -1.50
C LEU A 76 -11.91 -21.96 -0.72
N TYR A 77 -12.64 -20.85 -0.55
CA TYR A 77 -12.12 -19.65 0.09
C TYR A 77 -11.69 -19.87 1.55
N PRO A 78 -12.53 -20.47 2.44
CA PRO A 78 -12.10 -20.77 3.81
C PRO A 78 -10.86 -21.66 3.86
N VAL A 79 -10.77 -22.66 2.99
CA VAL A 79 -9.64 -23.59 2.91
C VAL A 79 -8.36 -22.89 2.46
N ALA A 80 -8.47 -21.97 1.50
CA ALA A 80 -7.35 -21.15 1.04
C ALA A 80 -6.88 -20.19 2.14
N VAL A 81 -7.81 -19.54 2.86
CA VAL A 81 -7.50 -18.65 3.99
C VAL A 81 -6.83 -19.42 5.15
N ASP A 82 -7.29 -20.64 5.47
CA ASP A 82 -6.63 -21.47 6.49
C ASP A 82 -5.21 -21.87 6.08
N SER A 83 -4.98 -22.07 4.77
CA SER A 83 -3.65 -22.38 4.22
C SER A 83 -2.66 -21.21 4.29
N LEU A 84 -3.12 -19.98 4.55
CA LEU A 84 -2.23 -18.84 4.85
C LEU A 84 -1.49 -19.01 6.17
N LYS A 85 -1.93 -19.91 7.06
CA LYS A 85 -1.30 -20.18 8.36
C LYS A 85 -0.38 -21.41 8.35
N ASP A 86 -0.08 -21.92 7.16
CA ASP A 86 0.72 -23.12 6.97
C ASP A 86 2.16 -22.94 7.47
N ASP A 87 2.79 -24.03 7.95
CA ASP A 87 4.16 -24.02 8.43
C ASP A 87 5.18 -23.79 7.31
N SER A 88 4.84 -24.16 6.07
CA SER A 88 5.68 -23.99 4.90
C SER A 88 5.42 -22.68 4.18
N GLU A 89 6.47 -21.88 3.97
CA GLU A 89 6.39 -20.63 3.19
C GLU A 89 5.85 -20.85 1.77
N ALA A 90 6.19 -21.98 1.14
CA ALA A 90 5.76 -22.25 -0.23
C ALA A 90 4.25 -22.52 -0.31
N VAL A 91 3.66 -23.08 0.74
CA VAL A 91 2.21 -23.29 0.84
C VAL A 91 1.51 -21.96 1.08
N ARG A 92 2.02 -21.13 2.03
CA ARG A 92 1.46 -19.79 2.29
C ARG A 92 1.50 -18.90 1.04
N PHE A 93 2.59 -18.96 0.28
CA PHE A 93 2.74 -18.26 -1.00
C PHE A 93 1.70 -18.69 -2.04
N SER A 94 1.51 -20.00 -2.24
CA SER A 94 0.48 -20.51 -3.16
C SER A 94 -0.93 -20.19 -2.66
N ALA A 95 -1.16 -20.20 -1.34
CA ALA A 95 -2.44 -19.86 -0.73
C ALA A 95 -2.79 -18.38 -0.95
N LEU A 96 -1.84 -17.45 -0.83
CA LEU A 96 -2.01 -16.03 -1.15
C LEU A 96 -2.60 -15.82 -2.56
N ARG A 97 -2.02 -16.48 -3.56
CA ARG A 97 -2.50 -16.39 -4.95
C ARG A 97 -3.90 -16.94 -5.12
N LEU A 98 -4.22 -18.05 -4.44
CA LEU A 98 -5.55 -18.64 -4.49
C LEU A 98 -6.60 -17.75 -3.80
N VAL A 99 -6.28 -17.19 -2.63
CA VAL A 99 -7.14 -16.22 -1.91
C VAL A 99 -7.44 -15.01 -2.79
N TRP A 100 -6.42 -14.42 -3.42
CA TRP A 100 -6.60 -13.33 -4.37
C TRP A 100 -7.44 -13.72 -5.60
N THR A 101 -7.23 -14.92 -6.13
CA THR A 101 -8.00 -15.39 -7.29
C THR A 101 -9.49 -15.53 -6.93
N LEU A 102 -9.79 -16.15 -5.79
CA LEU A 102 -11.16 -16.33 -5.30
C LEU A 102 -11.82 -14.98 -4.96
N SER A 103 -11.05 -14.00 -4.46
CA SER A 103 -11.54 -12.66 -4.17
C SER A 103 -11.98 -11.88 -5.41
N ARG A 104 -11.32 -12.12 -6.55
CA ARG A 104 -11.72 -11.54 -7.83
C ARG A 104 -12.92 -12.25 -8.45
N LEU A 105 -13.00 -13.58 -8.30
CA LEU A 105 -14.11 -14.38 -8.84
C LEU A 105 -15.43 -14.13 -8.11
N HIS A 106 -15.37 -13.98 -6.79
CA HIS A 106 -16.54 -13.92 -5.91
C HIS A 106 -16.60 -12.61 -5.11
N ALA A 107 -16.17 -11.49 -5.72
CA ALA A 107 -15.93 -10.22 -5.02
C ALA A 107 -17.11 -9.73 -4.16
N SER A 108 -18.34 -9.84 -4.68
CA SER A 108 -19.56 -9.38 -4.01
C SER A 108 -20.19 -10.40 -3.07
N GLN A 109 -19.65 -11.63 -2.99
CA GLN A 109 -20.19 -12.65 -2.12
C GLN A 109 -19.99 -12.27 -0.66
N LEU A 110 -21.01 -12.47 0.16
CA LEU A 110 -20.92 -12.24 1.59
C LEU A 110 -20.34 -13.48 2.28
N VAL A 111 -19.29 -13.26 3.06
CA VAL A 111 -18.72 -14.27 3.96
C VAL A 111 -19.00 -13.88 5.40
N PRO A 112 -19.27 -14.86 6.29
CA PRO A 112 -19.40 -14.58 7.71
C PRO A 112 -18.09 -13.99 8.24
N LEU A 113 -18.17 -12.94 9.05
CA LEU A 113 -17.02 -12.50 9.84
C LEU A 113 -16.67 -13.67 10.80
N GLY A 114 -15.62 -14.41 10.48
CA GLY A 114 -15.05 -15.39 11.39
C GLY A 114 -14.67 -14.70 12.71
N LYS A 115 -14.52 -15.47 13.80
CA LYS A 115 -14.13 -15.00 15.15
C LYS A 115 -12.77 -14.28 15.13
N LEU A 116 -12.72 -13.05 14.60
CA LEU A 116 -11.58 -12.14 14.64
C LEU A 116 -11.52 -11.42 15.99
N SER A 117 -12.55 -11.53 16.82
CA SER A 117 -12.54 -11.09 18.21
C SER A 117 -12.81 -12.29 19.12
N GLY A 118 -12.00 -12.45 20.16
CA GLY A 118 -12.22 -13.42 21.24
C GLY A 118 -13.45 -13.14 22.11
N THR A 119 -14.43 -12.40 21.61
CA THR A 119 -15.71 -12.17 22.27
C THR A 119 -16.76 -13.11 21.68
N SER A 120 -17.23 -14.00 22.55
CA SER A 120 -18.40 -14.81 22.33
C SER A 120 -19.65 -13.93 22.07
N VAL A 121 -20.52 -14.48 21.22
CA VAL A 121 -21.96 -14.19 21.10
C VAL A 121 -22.35 -13.10 20.07
N GLY A 122 -22.73 -13.55 18.87
CA GLY A 122 -24.08 -13.25 18.38
C GLY A 122 -24.28 -12.21 17.28
N SER A 123 -23.25 -11.57 16.70
CA SER A 123 -23.49 -10.75 15.49
C SER A 123 -23.30 -11.61 14.23
N SER A 124 -24.34 -11.69 13.39
CA SER A 124 -24.26 -12.24 12.03
C SER A 124 -23.61 -11.22 11.10
N ASP A 125 -22.48 -10.66 11.51
CA ASP A 125 -21.80 -9.66 10.69
C ASP A 125 -21.23 -10.38 9.47
N THR A 126 -21.57 -9.85 8.30
CA THR A 126 -21.09 -10.37 7.03
C THR A 126 -20.27 -9.29 6.36
N ILE A 127 -19.26 -9.71 5.61
CA ILE A 127 -18.39 -8.82 4.85
C ILE A 127 -18.31 -9.33 3.42
N GLN A 128 -18.13 -8.43 2.47
CA GLN A 128 -17.84 -8.84 1.10
C GLN A 128 -16.50 -9.57 1.07
N LEU A 129 -16.44 -10.68 0.33
CA LEU A 129 -15.28 -11.55 0.24
C LEU A 129 -14.05 -10.79 -0.23
N VAL A 130 -14.19 -9.82 -1.14
CA VAL A 130 -13.08 -8.95 -1.57
C VAL A 130 -12.44 -8.18 -0.41
N ASN A 131 -13.23 -7.68 0.53
CA ASN A 131 -12.74 -6.92 1.67
C ASN A 131 -12.09 -7.84 2.72
N ASP A 132 -12.70 -9.01 3.01
CA ASP A 132 -12.07 -9.98 3.92
C ASP A 132 -10.73 -10.47 3.34
N ALA A 133 -10.71 -10.81 2.05
CA ALA A 133 -9.51 -11.26 1.37
C ALA A 133 -8.42 -10.18 1.38
N PHE A 134 -8.79 -8.92 1.14
CA PHE A 134 -7.86 -7.79 1.24
C PHE A 134 -7.22 -7.72 2.64
N VAL A 135 -8.01 -7.83 3.71
CA VAL A 135 -7.50 -7.86 5.09
C VAL A 135 -6.57 -9.06 5.32
N LYS A 136 -6.91 -10.25 4.79
CA LYS A 136 -6.03 -11.43 4.89
C LYS A 136 -4.72 -11.25 4.15
N VAL A 137 -4.73 -10.60 2.99
CA VAL A 137 -3.49 -10.30 2.25
C VAL A 137 -2.66 -9.25 3.02
N CYS A 138 -3.30 -8.25 3.64
CA CYS A 138 -2.62 -7.29 4.51
C CYS A 138 -1.90 -7.95 5.69
N ASP A 139 -2.52 -8.94 6.34
CA ASP A 139 -1.87 -9.74 7.40
C ASP A 139 -0.56 -10.37 6.91
N MET A 140 -0.53 -10.84 5.66
CA MET A 140 0.64 -11.51 5.07
C MET A 140 1.79 -10.55 4.72
N VAL A 141 1.58 -9.23 4.76
CA VAL A 141 2.70 -8.26 4.68
C VAL A 141 3.62 -8.36 5.89
N ASN A 142 3.15 -8.96 7.00
CA ASN A 142 3.94 -9.23 8.20
C ASN A 142 4.45 -10.68 8.28
N ASP A 143 4.42 -11.44 7.17
CA ASP A 143 4.91 -12.82 7.15
C ASP A 143 6.42 -12.90 7.45
N ILE A 144 6.85 -14.01 8.05
CA ILE A 144 8.27 -14.27 8.33
C ILE A 144 9.12 -14.41 7.05
N SER A 145 8.53 -14.77 5.92
CA SER A 145 9.23 -14.96 4.65
C SER A 145 9.13 -13.71 3.79
N MET A 146 10.28 -13.15 3.43
CA MET A 146 10.40 -12.04 2.47
C MET A 146 9.60 -12.30 1.18
N SER A 147 9.62 -13.53 0.67
CA SER A 147 8.93 -13.89 -0.58
C SER A 147 7.41 -13.76 -0.47
N VAL A 148 6.86 -14.17 0.67
CA VAL A 148 5.43 -14.07 0.98
C VAL A 148 5.02 -12.61 1.19
N ARG A 149 5.82 -11.82 1.91
CA ARG A 149 5.59 -10.38 2.08
C ARG A 149 5.61 -9.62 0.75
N THR A 150 6.58 -9.92 -0.10
CA THR A 150 6.71 -9.31 -1.44
C THR A 150 5.47 -9.60 -2.29
N GLU A 151 5.05 -10.86 -2.36
CA GLU A 151 3.86 -11.25 -3.11
C GLU A 151 2.59 -10.65 -2.51
N ALA A 152 2.47 -10.59 -1.17
CA ALA A 152 1.35 -9.94 -0.50
C ALA A 152 1.24 -8.46 -0.92
N CYS A 153 2.34 -7.70 -0.87
CA CYS A 153 2.40 -6.33 -1.36
C CYS A 153 1.93 -6.25 -2.81
N VAL A 154 2.54 -7.01 -3.73
CA VAL A 154 2.16 -7.02 -5.15
C VAL A 154 0.66 -7.28 -5.35
N LEU A 155 0.08 -8.24 -4.63
CA LEU A 155 -1.34 -8.56 -4.75
C LEU A 155 -2.22 -7.42 -4.24
N LEU A 156 -1.86 -6.72 -3.16
CA LEU A 156 -2.62 -5.57 -2.64
C LEU A 156 -2.83 -4.48 -3.70
N GLY A 157 -1.83 -4.21 -4.53
CA GLY A 157 -1.93 -3.21 -5.61
C GLY A 157 -2.94 -3.54 -6.71
N SER A 158 -3.32 -4.81 -6.83
CA SER A 158 -4.24 -5.30 -7.86
C SER A 158 -5.70 -5.44 -7.41
N TYR A 159 -5.99 -5.11 -6.15
CA TYR A 159 -7.35 -5.12 -5.64
C TYR A 159 -8.14 -3.93 -6.17
N HIS A 160 -9.39 -4.19 -6.55
CA HIS A 160 -10.36 -3.19 -6.95
C HIS A 160 -11.66 -3.41 -6.17
N ASN A 161 -12.45 -2.35 -5.97
CA ASN A 161 -13.72 -2.40 -5.22
C ASN A 161 -13.57 -2.81 -3.75
N VAL A 162 -12.40 -2.58 -3.15
CA VAL A 162 -12.22 -2.65 -1.70
C VAL A 162 -12.83 -1.40 -1.08
N GLN A 163 -13.55 -1.54 0.03
CA GLN A 163 -14.10 -0.38 0.73
C GLN A 163 -12.98 0.54 1.21
N PHE A 164 -13.22 1.85 1.08
CA PHE A 164 -12.23 2.87 1.43
C PHE A 164 -11.77 2.80 2.89
N SER A 165 -12.62 2.35 3.81
CA SER A 165 -12.26 2.14 5.21
C SER A 165 -11.08 1.16 5.37
N PHE A 166 -11.08 0.03 4.64
CA PHE A 166 -9.95 -0.92 4.68
C PHE A 166 -8.71 -0.37 3.99
N LEU A 167 -8.87 0.33 2.85
CA LEU A 167 -7.75 0.97 2.17
C LEU A 167 -7.08 2.00 3.07
N SER A 168 -7.83 2.95 3.64
CA SER A 168 -7.28 4.01 4.49
C SER A 168 -6.58 3.47 5.74
N GLN A 169 -7.03 2.33 6.29
CA GLN A 169 -6.37 1.67 7.43
C GLN A 169 -4.96 1.16 7.11
N THR A 170 -4.67 0.78 5.86
CA THR A 170 -3.32 0.30 5.46
C THR A 170 -2.21 1.34 5.64
N LEU A 171 -2.58 2.63 5.61
CA LEU A 171 -1.70 3.76 5.85
C LEU A 171 -1.82 4.29 7.30
N SER A 172 -2.50 3.61 8.21
CA SER A 172 -2.63 4.12 9.57
C SER A 172 -1.32 3.95 10.35
N LYS A 173 -0.71 5.07 10.78
CA LYS A 173 0.41 5.09 11.76
C LYS A 173 -0.05 4.78 13.20
N LYS A 174 -1.34 4.54 13.45
CA LYS A 174 -1.84 4.13 14.78
C LYS A 174 -1.27 2.74 15.10
N VAL A 175 -0.19 2.74 15.88
CA VAL A 175 0.46 1.54 16.42
C VAL A 175 -0.61 0.59 16.98
N MET A 176 -0.54 -0.69 16.61
CA MET A 176 -1.32 -1.78 17.23
C MET A 176 -0.93 -1.94 18.70
N SER A 177 -1.33 -1.01 19.57
CA SER A 177 -1.04 -1.06 20.99
C SER A 177 -2.06 -1.90 21.75
N HIS A 178 -2.47 -3.07 21.26
CA HIS A 178 -3.26 -4.02 22.05
C HIS A 178 -2.87 -5.51 21.89
N LEU A 179 -1.75 -5.82 21.23
CA LEU A 179 -1.18 -7.18 21.23
C LEU A 179 -0.43 -7.53 22.54
N LYS A 180 -1.01 -7.20 23.69
CA LYS A 180 -0.71 -7.85 24.98
C LYS A 180 -2.04 -8.28 25.60
N ARG A 181 -2.44 -9.51 25.27
CA ARG A 181 -3.48 -10.26 25.99
C ARG A 181 -3.14 -10.26 27.48
N ARG A 182 -3.85 -9.46 28.29
CA ARG A 182 -3.93 -9.74 29.73
C ARG A 182 -4.71 -11.05 29.88
N PRO A 183 -4.23 -12.05 30.63
CA PRO A 183 -5.03 -13.22 30.95
C PRO A 183 -6.33 -12.74 31.61
N PRO A 184 -7.47 -13.40 31.35
CA PRO A 184 -8.69 -13.06 32.07
C PRO A 184 -8.44 -13.30 33.56
N LEU A 185 -8.47 -12.21 34.34
CA LEU A 185 -8.51 -12.25 35.79
C LEU A 185 -9.66 -13.20 36.18
N GLY A 186 -9.29 -14.27 36.88
CA GLY A 186 -10.17 -15.38 37.21
C GLY A 186 -11.47 -14.94 37.86
N LYS A 187 -12.54 -15.62 37.45
CA LYS A 187 -13.87 -15.56 38.09
C LYS A 187 -13.74 -15.81 39.59
N HIS A 188 -14.16 -14.82 40.38
CA HIS A 188 -14.40 -14.97 41.82
C HIS A 188 -15.35 -16.16 42.09
N HIS A 189 -14.88 -17.13 42.88
CA HIS A 189 -15.74 -18.08 43.59
C HIS A 189 -16.33 -17.39 44.84
N PRO A 190 -17.64 -17.49 45.11
CA PRO A 190 -18.19 -17.10 46.40
C PRO A 190 -18.22 -18.33 47.32
N ARG A 191 -17.61 -18.27 48.51
CA ARG A 191 -17.98 -19.14 49.64
C ARG A 191 -17.37 -18.69 50.98
N GLY A 192 -18.26 -18.42 51.94
CA GLY A 192 -18.09 -18.74 53.36
C GLY A 192 -17.36 -17.74 54.26
N SER A 193 -18.12 -17.05 55.11
CA SER A 193 -17.69 -16.37 56.35
C SER A 193 -17.60 -17.38 57.54
N PRO A 194 -17.34 -17.01 58.82
CA PRO A 194 -16.88 -15.74 59.44
C PRO A 194 -15.75 -15.93 60.50
N SER A 195 -15.28 -14.81 61.11
CA SER A 195 -14.78 -14.61 62.52
C SER A 195 -13.71 -13.49 62.54
N ALA A 196 -14.03 -12.26 62.97
CA ALA A 196 -13.89 -11.73 64.35
C ALA A 196 -12.42 -11.51 64.79
N ASP A 197 -11.90 -10.27 64.85
CA ASP A 197 -11.93 -9.41 66.05
C ASP A 197 -11.04 -8.15 65.90
N SER A 198 -11.49 -7.08 66.58
CA SER A 198 -10.79 -5.93 67.17
C SER A 198 -9.74 -5.05 66.43
N GLY A 199 -9.98 -3.73 66.47
CA GLY A 199 -8.91 -2.71 66.49
C GLY A 199 -9.17 -1.42 65.70
N ALA A 200 -9.74 -0.40 66.33
CA ALA A 200 -9.95 0.94 65.75
C ALA A 200 -8.78 1.90 66.05
N SER A 201 -8.29 2.64 65.02
CA SER A 201 -7.93 4.08 65.07
C SER A 201 -7.17 4.56 63.81
N PRO A 202 -7.15 5.88 63.51
CA PRO A 202 -7.47 6.39 62.17
C PRO A 202 -6.26 6.86 61.35
N GLY A 203 -6.29 6.57 60.05
CA GLY A 203 -5.31 7.01 59.06
C GLY A 203 -5.99 7.63 57.84
N ARG A 204 -6.05 8.96 57.84
CA ARG A 204 -6.51 9.86 56.78
C ARG A 204 -5.84 9.55 55.43
N SER A 205 -6.61 9.21 54.40
CA SER A 205 -6.22 9.45 53.01
C SER A 205 -7.45 9.76 52.16
N LYS A 206 -7.57 11.03 51.77
CA LYS A 206 -8.54 11.52 50.80
C LYS A 206 -8.20 10.86 49.46
N ARG A 207 -9.07 9.96 48.99
CA ARG A 207 -9.03 9.52 47.59
C ARG A 207 -9.49 10.70 46.74
N SER A 208 -8.52 11.40 46.16
CA SER A 208 -8.75 12.38 45.12
C SER A 208 -9.51 11.68 43.98
N THR A 209 -10.78 12.02 43.81
CA THR A 209 -11.47 11.91 42.53
C THR A 209 -10.68 12.78 41.57
N ILE A 210 -9.81 12.15 40.77
CA ILE A 210 -9.16 12.78 39.63
C ILE A 210 -10.31 13.15 38.68
N PRO A 211 -10.55 14.43 38.37
CA PRO A 211 -11.53 14.81 37.38
C PRO A 211 -11.01 14.31 36.03
N VAL A 212 -11.82 13.50 35.35
CA VAL A 212 -11.58 13.17 33.94
C VAL A 212 -11.65 14.49 33.18
N ALA A 213 -10.62 14.79 32.39
CA ALA A 213 -10.59 16.01 31.59
C ALA A 213 -11.73 15.96 30.56
N GLU A 214 -12.46 17.07 30.42
CA GLU A 214 -13.39 17.31 29.30
C GLU A 214 -12.62 17.16 27.99
N GLY A 215 -12.74 16.00 27.36
CA GLY A 215 -11.92 15.59 26.23
C GLY A 215 -12.00 14.10 25.92
N ASP A 216 -12.42 13.27 26.89
CA ASP A 216 -12.89 11.90 26.61
C ASP A 216 -14.25 11.98 25.91
N LEU A 217 -14.19 12.24 24.61
CA LEU A 217 -15.23 11.81 23.70
C LEU A 217 -15.32 10.30 23.83
N ASP A 218 -16.37 9.84 24.51
CA ASP A 218 -16.81 8.46 24.51
C ASP A 218 -17.29 8.13 23.09
N VAL A 219 -16.35 7.93 22.15
CA VAL A 219 -16.62 7.40 20.81
C VAL A 219 -16.79 5.89 20.92
N GLY A 220 -17.76 5.51 21.76
CA GLY A 220 -18.47 4.25 21.64
C GLY A 220 -19.48 4.38 20.52
N SER A 221 -19.02 4.31 19.27
CA SER A 221 -19.87 3.99 18.13
C SER A 221 -19.16 2.94 17.29
N ASP A 222 -19.94 2.02 16.72
CA ASP A 222 -19.53 0.71 16.20
C ASP A 222 -18.41 0.69 15.14
N GLU A 223 -17.91 1.85 14.70
CA GLU A 223 -16.76 2.03 13.82
C GLU A 223 -15.43 1.59 14.48
N PHE A 224 -15.32 1.68 15.81
CA PHE A 224 -14.10 1.30 16.54
C PHE A 224 -13.92 -0.22 16.70
N ARG A 225 -14.96 -1.04 16.43
CA ARG A 225 -14.85 -2.52 16.50
C ARG A 225 -14.21 -3.14 15.26
N LEU A 226 -14.08 -2.39 14.17
CA LEU A 226 -13.34 -2.76 12.96
C LEU A 226 -11.82 -2.54 13.09
N LEU A 227 -11.33 -2.04 14.24
CA LEU A 227 -9.91 -1.73 14.48
C LEU A 227 -9.05 -2.92 14.90
N ASP A 228 -9.60 -4.14 14.93
CA ASP A 228 -8.83 -5.40 14.98
C ASP A 228 -8.57 -5.94 13.56
N SER A 229 -8.67 -5.09 12.52
CA SER A 229 -8.41 -5.52 11.14
C SER A 229 -6.90 -5.72 10.92
N GLY A 230 -6.55 -6.85 10.31
CA GLY A 230 -5.23 -7.12 9.76
C GLY A 230 -4.74 -6.10 8.72
N ALA A 231 -5.61 -5.18 8.29
CA ALA A 231 -5.26 -4.13 7.34
C ALA A 231 -4.56 -2.95 8.00
N CYS A 232 -4.65 -2.75 9.32
CA CYS A 232 -4.05 -1.60 9.98
C CYS A 232 -2.52 -1.56 9.80
N GLY A 233 -2.00 -0.50 9.19
CA GLY A 233 -0.57 -0.26 9.04
C GLY A 233 0.15 -1.22 8.08
N ALA A 234 -0.57 -2.01 7.28
CA ALA A 234 0.05 -2.98 6.37
C ALA A 234 1.05 -2.35 5.39
N PHE A 235 0.70 -1.22 4.77
CA PHE A 235 1.64 -0.51 3.89
C PHE A 235 2.72 0.21 4.65
N VAL A 236 2.47 0.70 5.87
CA VAL A 236 3.52 1.27 6.73
C VAL A 236 4.61 0.22 6.96
N HIS A 237 4.23 -1.01 7.33
CA HIS A 237 5.19 -2.11 7.49
C HIS A 237 5.87 -2.52 6.18
N GLY A 238 5.14 -2.57 5.07
CA GLY A 238 5.72 -2.87 3.76
C GLY A 238 6.73 -1.82 3.28
N LEU A 239 6.52 -0.54 3.65
CA LEU A 239 7.43 0.56 3.35
C LEU A 239 8.64 0.59 4.28
N GLU A 240 8.50 0.18 5.54
CA GLU A 240 9.59 0.10 6.54
C GLU A 240 10.35 -1.24 6.52
N ASP A 241 10.12 -2.08 5.50
CA ASP A 241 10.69 -3.41 5.41
C ASP A 241 12.22 -3.39 5.31
N GLU A 242 12.88 -4.38 5.93
CA GLU A 242 14.33 -4.57 5.85
C GLU A 242 14.81 -4.92 4.43
N TYR A 243 13.94 -5.50 3.58
CA TYR A 243 14.28 -5.86 2.20
C TYR A 243 13.68 -4.87 1.20
N ARG A 244 14.55 -4.35 0.34
CA ARG A 244 14.19 -3.46 -0.77
C ARG A 244 13.14 -4.04 -1.71
N GLU A 245 13.09 -5.37 -1.87
CA GLU A 245 12.13 -6.06 -2.73
C GLU A 245 10.70 -5.87 -2.22
N VAL A 246 10.50 -5.93 -0.90
CA VAL A 246 9.19 -5.68 -0.28
C VAL A 246 8.84 -4.20 -0.33
N ARG A 247 9.80 -3.31 -0.01
CA ARG A 247 9.61 -1.85 -0.12
C ARG A 247 9.19 -1.44 -1.52
N HIS A 248 9.89 -1.95 -2.53
CA HIS A 248 9.58 -1.71 -3.94
C HIS A 248 8.17 -2.19 -4.31
N ALA A 249 7.78 -3.40 -3.89
CA ALA A 249 6.44 -3.93 -4.13
C ALA A 249 5.35 -3.11 -3.43
N ALA A 250 5.61 -2.64 -2.19
CA ALA A 250 4.68 -1.80 -1.45
C ALA A 250 4.46 -0.45 -2.15
N ILE A 251 5.53 0.23 -2.57
CA ILE A 251 5.46 1.49 -3.32
C ILE A 251 4.63 1.34 -4.60
N ASN A 252 4.91 0.30 -5.40
CA ASN A 252 4.16 0.05 -6.63
C ASN A 252 2.67 -0.15 -6.35
N SER A 253 2.37 -0.86 -5.27
CA SER A 253 0.99 -1.20 -4.90
C SER A 253 0.21 0.00 -4.40
N ILE A 254 0.86 0.85 -3.58
CA ILE A 254 0.31 2.15 -3.20
C ILE A 254 0.06 2.99 -4.46
N GLY A 255 1.03 3.04 -5.39
CA GLY A 255 0.90 3.76 -6.66
C GLY A 255 -0.33 3.32 -7.46
N GLU A 256 -0.53 2.01 -7.67
CA GLU A 256 -1.70 1.49 -8.40
C GLU A 256 -3.03 1.80 -7.68
N LEU A 257 -3.08 1.68 -6.35
CA LEU A 257 -4.27 2.02 -5.58
C LEU A 257 -4.59 3.52 -5.63
N CYS A 258 -3.56 4.38 -5.62
CA CYS A 258 -3.71 5.83 -5.79
C CYS A 258 -4.32 6.20 -7.14
N LEU A 259 -3.98 5.48 -8.22
CA LEU A 259 -4.58 5.71 -9.53
C LEU A 259 -6.09 5.42 -9.53
N GLY A 260 -6.52 4.40 -8.76
CA GLY A 260 -7.93 4.05 -8.60
C GLY A 260 -8.73 4.97 -7.66
N SER A 261 -8.08 5.74 -6.78
CA SER A 261 -8.75 6.62 -5.81
C SER A 261 -7.96 7.89 -5.50
N ALA A 262 -8.51 9.04 -5.92
CA ALA A 262 -7.94 10.36 -5.63
C ALA A 262 -7.92 10.68 -4.13
N GLU A 263 -8.87 10.15 -3.35
CA GLU A 263 -8.89 10.32 -1.90
C GLU A 263 -7.75 9.54 -1.23
N PHE A 264 -7.51 8.30 -1.68
CA PHE A 264 -6.39 7.50 -1.19
C PHE A 264 -5.04 8.12 -1.60
N ALA A 265 -4.95 8.66 -2.82
CA ALA A 265 -3.77 9.36 -3.30
C ALA A 265 -3.36 10.50 -2.35
N LYS A 266 -4.30 11.33 -1.89
CA LYS A 266 -4.01 12.40 -0.94
C LYS A 266 -3.45 11.89 0.40
N LEU A 267 -3.95 10.75 0.89
CA LEU A 267 -3.46 10.14 2.13
C LEU A 267 -2.07 9.49 1.97
N ALA A 268 -1.75 9.00 0.77
CA ALA A 268 -0.53 8.28 0.48
C ALA A 268 0.69 9.18 0.21
N VAL A 269 0.48 10.46 -0.14
CA VAL A 269 1.55 11.39 -0.55
C VAL A 269 2.64 11.49 0.53
N ASP A 270 2.28 11.69 1.80
CA ASP A 270 3.25 11.81 2.88
C ASP A 270 4.15 10.57 2.97
N TYR A 271 3.54 9.38 2.90
CA TYR A 271 4.27 8.11 2.95
C TYR A 271 5.20 7.95 1.75
N LEU A 272 4.76 8.30 0.54
CA LEU A 272 5.61 8.20 -0.65
C LEU A 272 6.76 9.22 -0.63
N VAL A 273 6.52 10.44 -0.14
CA VAL A 273 7.54 11.49 -0.01
C VAL A 273 8.57 11.12 1.06
N ASP A 274 8.16 10.51 2.18
CA ASP A 274 9.08 10.03 3.22
C ASP A 274 10.14 9.06 2.65
N ILE A 275 9.73 8.20 1.69
CA ILE A 275 10.61 7.22 1.02
C ILE A 275 11.64 7.89 0.08
N PHE A 276 11.50 9.17 -0.25
CA PHE A 276 12.51 9.86 -1.04
C PHE A 276 13.84 10.00 -0.28
N ASN A 277 13.87 9.75 1.02
CA ASN A 277 15.10 9.72 1.82
C ASN A 277 15.60 8.28 2.10
N ASP A 278 15.05 7.25 1.44
CA ASP A 278 15.47 5.86 1.60
C ASP A 278 16.95 5.69 1.23
N GLU A 279 17.67 4.85 1.96
CA GLU A 279 19.09 4.61 1.76
C GLU A 279 19.44 3.94 0.42
N ILE A 280 18.45 3.37 -0.28
CA ILE A 280 18.63 2.66 -1.54
C ILE A 280 18.10 3.47 -2.72
N ASP A 281 18.99 3.83 -3.64
CA ASP A 281 18.70 4.62 -4.86
C ASP A 281 17.54 4.05 -5.68
N TYR A 282 17.50 2.71 -5.81
CA TYR A 282 16.45 2.00 -6.54
C TYR A 282 15.06 2.18 -5.91
N VAL A 283 14.98 2.25 -4.58
CA VAL A 283 13.71 2.44 -3.85
C VAL A 283 13.28 3.90 -3.94
N ARG A 284 14.21 4.86 -3.74
CA ARG A 284 13.97 6.29 -3.93
C ARG A 284 13.42 6.59 -5.33
N LEU A 285 14.10 6.10 -6.37
CA LEU A 285 13.67 6.30 -7.76
C LEU A 285 12.25 5.76 -8.00
N ASN A 286 11.94 4.59 -7.44
CA ASN A 286 10.62 3.99 -7.58
C ASN A 286 9.51 4.83 -6.93
N ALA A 287 9.76 5.37 -5.73
CA ALA A 287 8.81 6.25 -5.05
C ALA A 287 8.55 7.52 -5.86
N ILE A 288 9.60 8.16 -6.38
CA ILE A 288 9.49 9.38 -7.19
C ILE A 288 8.70 9.12 -8.48
N GLN A 289 9.00 8.02 -9.17
CA GLN A 289 8.29 7.64 -10.40
C GLN A 289 6.83 7.28 -10.12
N SER A 290 6.56 6.58 -9.02
CA SER A 290 5.20 6.22 -8.62
C SER A 290 4.37 7.46 -8.28
N LEU A 291 4.91 8.38 -7.47
CA LEU A 291 4.22 9.63 -7.15
C LEU A 291 4.05 10.52 -8.39
N SER A 292 5.02 10.52 -9.31
CA SER A 292 4.90 11.25 -10.59
C SER A 292 3.74 10.71 -11.43
N LYS A 293 3.62 9.39 -11.57
CA LYS A 293 2.51 8.73 -12.26
C LYS A 293 1.17 9.10 -11.63
N VAL A 294 1.10 9.14 -10.29
CA VAL A 294 -0.10 9.56 -9.57
C VAL A 294 -0.41 11.04 -9.81
N ALA A 295 0.59 11.93 -9.80
CA ALA A 295 0.43 13.37 -10.05
C ALA A 295 0.03 13.70 -11.50
N ASP A 296 0.42 12.85 -12.46
CA ASP A 296 -0.04 12.95 -13.85
C ASP A 296 -1.53 12.62 -14.00
N HIS A 297 -2.09 11.77 -13.11
CA HIS A 297 -3.49 11.35 -13.11
C HIS A 297 -4.40 12.19 -12.19
N HIS A 298 -3.91 12.55 -11.01
CA HIS A 298 -4.65 13.26 -9.96
C HIS A 298 -3.92 14.54 -9.57
N THR A 299 -4.67 15.60 -9.23
CA THR A 299 -4.08 16.84 -8.72
C THR A 299 -3.51 16.61 -7.32
N ILE A 300 -2.19 16.46 -7.23
CA ILE A 300 -1.43 16.42 -5.97
C ILE A 300 -0.90 17.82 -5.67
N VAL A 301 -1.18 18.31 -4.47
CA VAL A 301 -0.69 19.60 -3.98
C VAL A 301 0.34 19.33 -2.89
N LEU A 302 1.57 19.84 -3.09
CA LEU A 302 2.64 19.70 -2.12
C LEU A 302 2.73 20.91 -1.19
N ASP A 303 2.97 20.64 0.09
CA ASP A 303 3.22 21.65 1.11
C ASP A 303 4.71 22.03 1.23
N GLY A 304 5.00 22.97 2.14
CA GLY A 304 6.36 23.45 2.35
C GLY A 304 7.33 22.40 2.90
N GLU A 305 6.87 21.47 3.74
CA GLU A 305 7.70 20.44 4.36
C GLU A 305 8.07 19.36 3.34
N GLN A 306 7.09 18.89 2.58
CA GLN A 306 7.28 17.96 1.46
C GLN A 306 8.22 18.54 0.41
N LEU A 307 8.12 19.85 0.11
CA LEU A 307 9.04 20.53 -0.80
C LEU A 307 10.48 20.56 -0.27
N GLN A 308 10.71 20.69 1.05
CA GLN A 308 12.08 20.63 1.59
C GLN A 308 12.72 19.27 1.35
N ILE A 309 11.95 18.18 1.51
CA ILE A 309 12.43 16.82 1.21
C ILE A 309 12.83 16.73 -0.26
N ILE A 310 11.96 17.20 -1.16
CA ILE A 310 12.22 17.19 -2.61
C ILE A 310 13.48 17.99 -2.96
N PHE A 311 13.70 19.15 -2.33
CA PHE A 311 14.92 19.95 -2.56
C PHE A 311 16.20 19.22 -2.14
N GLY A 312 16.16 18.39 -1.10
CA GLY A 312 17.28 17.51 -0.75
C GLY A 312 17.60 16.52 -1.87
N VAL A 313 16.57 15.92 -2.46
CA VAL A 313 16.69 14.91 -3.53
C VAL A 313 17.13 15.52 -4.87
N MET A 314 16.88 16.81 -5.10
CA MET A 314 17.37 17.51 -6.28
C MET A 314 18.90 17.55 -6.38
N GLU A 315 19.60 17.38 -5.26
CA GLU A 315 21.07 17.32 -5.19
C GLU A 315 21.58 15.86 -5.11
N ASP A 316 20.74 14.86 -5.40
CA ASP A 316 21.11 13.44 -5.39
C ASP A 316 22.24 13.16 -6.41
N ALA A 317 23.13 12.23 -6.08
CA ALA A 317 24.26 11.86 -6.93
C ALA A 317 23.81 11.23 -8.28
N ASP A 318 22.72 10.46 -8.30
CA ASP A 318 22.24 9.79 -9.51
C ASP A 318 21.44 10.77 -10.41
N PRO A 319 21.89 11.06 -11.65
CA PRO A 319 21.14 11.88 -12.61
C PRO A 319 19.77 11.31 -12.98
N LYS A 320 19.52 10.01 -12.80
CA LYS A 320 18.17 9.43 -13.00
C LYS A 320 17.19 9.92 -11.93
N ILE A 321 17.62 9.96 -10.67
CA ILE A 321 16.82 10.45 -9.54
C ILE A 321 16.54 11.94 -9.72
N ARG A 322 17.56 12.75 -10.00
CA ARG A 322 17.38 14.19 -10.25
C ARG A 322 16.40 14.47 -11.38
N ARG A 323 16.52 13.77 -12.52
CA ARG A 323 15.57 13.90 -13.64
C ARG A 323 14.16 13.45 -13.29
N ALA A 324 14.00 12.41 -12.48
CA ALA A 324 12.70 11.96 -12.01
C ALA A 324 12.02 13.01 -11.11
N ILE A 325 12.79 13.69 -10.25
CA ILE A 325 12.29 14.81 -9.44
C ILE A 325 11.88 16.00 -10.31
N HIS A 326 12.64 16.34 -11.35
CA HIS A 326 12.25 17.40 -12.28
C HIS A 326 10.92 17.10 -12.96
N HIS A 327 10.67 15.84 -13.34
CA HIS A 327 9.38 15.41 -13.87
C HIS A 327 8.27 15.53 -12.82
N LEU A 328 8.50 15.02 -11.59
CA LEU A 328 7.55 15.14 -10.48
C LEU A 328 7.14 16.60 -10.21
N LEU A 329 8.12 17.49 -10.07
CA LEU A 329 7.89 18.93 -9.82
C LEU A 329 7.08 19.59 -10.96
N GLY A 330 7.25 19.13 -12.20
CA GLY A 330 6.46 19.58 -13.35
C GLY A 330 5.03 19.04 -13.36
N SER A 331 4.74 17.96 -12.63
CA SER A 331 3.42 17.32 -12.59
C SER A 331 2.56 17.72 -11.39
N VAL A 332 3.18 18.08 -10.26
CA VAL A 332 2.48 18.50 -9.03
C VAL A 332 2.04 19.96 -9.04
N ARG A 333 1.13 20.31 -8.12
CA ARG A 333 0.85 21.70 -7.75
C ARG A 333 1.55 22.08 -6.44
N VAL A 334 1.82 23.36 -6.25
CA VAL A 334 2.27 23.91 -4.95
C VAL A 334 1.23 24.86 -4.36
N GLN A 335 1.27 25.04 -3.04
CA GLN A 335 0.22 25.75 -2.30
C GLN A 335 0.15 27.26 -2.55
N ASN A 336 1.29 27.93 -2.71
CA ASN A 336 1.34 29.39 -2.74
C ASN A 336 2.51 29.95 -3.57
N GLN A 337 2.49 31.27 -3.77
CA GLN A 337 3.50 31.99 -4.56
C GLN A 337 4.92 31.89 -3.97
N ALA A 338 5.05 31.82 -2.64
CA ALA A 338 6.35 31.67 -1.99
C ALA A 338 6.96 30.30 -2.32
N CYS A 339 6.17 29.22 -2.30
CA CYS A 339 6.60 27.89 -2.72
C CYS A 339 7.12 27.90 -4.16
N ILE A 340 6.40 28.53 -5.10
CA ILE A 340 6.89 28.65 -6.49
C ILE A 340 8.21 29.40 -6.56
N ALA A 341 8.31 30.54 -5.88
CA ALA A 341 9.54 31.32 -5.92
C ALA A 341 10.74 30.49 -5.45
N THR A 342 10.58 29.72 -4.38
CA THR A 342 11.62 28.82 -3.84
C THR A 342 11.95 27.67 -4.79
N VAL A 343 10.93 27.05 -5.42
CA VAL A 343 11.14 25.99 -6.42
C VAL A 343 11.93 26.53 -7.62
N VAL A 344 11.53 27.68 -8.16
CA VAL A 344 12.19 28.32 -9.31
C VAL A 344 13.63 28.70 -8.96
N GLU A 345 13.87 29.31 -7.79
CA GLU A 345 15.23 29.65 -7.36
C GLU A 345 16.12 28.41 -7.22
N THR A 346 15.59 27.33 -6.66
CA THR A 346 16.32 26.07 -6.46
C THR A 346 16.64 25.38 -7.78
N LEU A 347 15.67 25.31 -8.71
CA LEU A 347 15.89 24.79 -10.08
C LEU A 347 16.92 25.64 -10.83
N THR A 348 16.83 26.96 -10.75
CA THR A 348 17.79 27.88 -11.39
C THR A 348 19.21 27.67 -10.84
N ARG A 349 19.36 27.48 -9.53
CA ARG A 349 20.66 27.15 -8.91
C ARG A 349 21.19 25.80 -9.42
N SER A 350 20.31 24.82 -9.61
CA SER A 350 20.64 23.49 -10.14
C SER A 350 21.11 23.54 -11.60
N VAL A 351 20.57 24.43 -12.46
CA VAL A 351 21.05 24.61 -13.85
C VAL A 351 22.55 24.92 -13.89
N VAL A 352 23.03 25.75 -12.96
CA VAL A 352 24.43 26.16 -12.89
C VAL A 352 25.33 25.02 -12.36
N ARG A 353 24.83 24.23 -11.40
CA ARG A 353 25.58 23.12 -10.78
C ARG A 353 25.64 21.87 -11.66
N HIS A 354 24.54 21.55 -12.34
CA HIS A 354 24.35 20.32 -13.09
C HIS A 354 23.99 20.60 -14.56
N SER A 355 24.99 20.98 -15.35
CA SER A 355 24.80 21.28 -16.78
C SER A 355 24.23 20.10 -17.59
N SER A 356 24.44 18.85 -17.14
CA SER A 356 23.83 17.66 -17.76
C SER A 356 22.30 17.65 -17.69
N ASP A 357 21.71 18.35 -16.72
CA ASP A 357 20.29 18.26 -16.40
C ASP A 357 19.51 19.48 -16.94
N GLN A 358 20.20 20.42 -17.59
CA GLN A 358 19.67 21.68 -18.13
C GLN A 358 18.36 21.49 -18.90
N LEU A 359 18.30 20.55 -19.84
CA LEU A 359 17.08 20.28 -20.62
C LEU A 359 15.90 19.82 -19.76
N SER A 360 16.16 18.98 -18.75
CA SER A 360 15.12 18.51 -17.84
C SER A 360 14.60 19.64 -16.95
N ILE A 361 15.48 20.54 -16.52
CA ILE A 361 15.10 21.73 -15.73
C ILE A 361 14.26 22.69 -16.56
N TYR A 362 14.62 22.94 -17.82
CA TYR A 362 13.83 23.81 -18.70
C TYR A 362 12.42 23.26 -18.95
N ARG A 363 12.30 21.95 -19.15
CA ARG A 363 10.98 21.30 -19.27
C ARG A 363 10.18 21.43 -17.99
N CYS A 364 10.80 21.18 -16.83
CA CYS A 364 10.19 21.32 -15.52
C CYS A 364 9.67 22.75 -15.29
N LEU A 365 10.49 23.77 -15.55
CA LEU A 365 10.10 25.18 -15.43
C LEU A 365 8.97 25.56 -16.40
N GLY A 366 9.01 25.07 -17.64
CA GLY A 366 7.90 25.26 -18.58
C GLY A 366 6.59 24.65 -18.07
N GLN A 367 6.64 23.41 -17.55
CA GLN A 367 5.48 22.74 -16.97
C GLN A 367 4.97 23.46 -15.72
N LEU A 368 5.85 23.88 -14.82
CA LEU A 368 5.51 24.69 -13.64
C LEU A 368 4.79 25.98 -14.05
N GLY A 369 5.30 26.68 -15.08
CA GLY A 369 4.68 27.89 -15.60
C GLY A 369 3.27 27.62 -16.12
N SER A 370 3.10 26.58 -16.94
CA SER A 370 1.80 26.21 -17.50
C SER A 370 0.76 25.82 -16.43
N ARG A 371 1.19 25.11 -15.37
CA ARG A 371 0.28 24.66 -14.30
C ARG A 371 -0.04 25.76 -13.31
N HIS A 372 0.85 26.72 -13.11
CA HIS A 372 0.72 27.74 -12.07
C HIS A 372 0.68 29.15 -12.63
N SER A 373 -0.02 29.32 -13.75
CA SER A 373 -0.20 30.64 -14.37
C SER A 373 -0.84 31.66 -13.41
N ASP A 374 -1.62 31.18 -12.44
CA ASP A 374 -2.23 31.93 -11.34
C ASP A 374 -1.21 32.43 -10.29
N LEU A 375 -0.13 31.68 -10.05
CA LEU A 375 0.88 32.02 -9.05
C LEU A 375 2.10 32.75 -9.64
N VAL A 376 2.26 32.75 -10.97
CA VAL A 376 3.30 33.52 -11.68
C VAL A 376 2.79 34.94 -11.94
N ASP A 377 2.96 35.80 -10.94
CA ASP A 377 2.54 37.20 -10.97
C ASP A 377 3.63 38.15 -11.52
N THR A 378 3.25 39.42 -11.70
CA THR A 378 4.15 40.46 -12.21
C THR A 378 5.36 40.67 -11.29
N SER A 379 5.20 40.55 -9.98
CA SER A 379 6.29 40.67 -9.00
C SER A 379 7.36 39.60 -9.19
N LEU A 380 6.96 38.35 -9.39
CA LEU A 380 7.87 37.25 -9.68
C LEU A 380 8.56 37.47 -11.02
N VAL A 381 7.81 37.87 -12.06
CA VAL A 381 8.37 38.15 -13.40
C VAL A 381 9.41 39.27 -13.35
N GLU A 382 9.10 40.41 -12.72
CA GLU A 382 10.02 41.55 -12.56
C GLU A 382 11.31 41.11 -11.85
N ARG A 383 11.20 40.26 -10.82
CA ARG A 383 12.35 39.73 -10.06
C ARG A 383 13.22 38.80 -10.89
N LEU A 384 12.60 37.86 -11.63
CA LEU A 384 13.33 36.89 -12.46
C LEU A 384 14.04 37.55 -13.65
N LEU A 385 13.47 38.62 -14.17
CA LEU A 385 14.03 39.43 -15.26
C LEU A 385 14.96 40.55 -14.78
N LYS A 386 15.11 40.74 -13.45
CA LYS A 386 15.87 41.84 -12.85
C LYS A 386 15.47 43.22 -13.42
N LEU A 387 14.17 43.44 -13.60
CA LEU A 387 13.61 44.70 -14.09
C LEU A 387 13.61 45.73 -12.95
N GLU A 388 14.76 46.34 -12.68
CA GLU A 388 14.82 47.46 -11.73
C GLU A 388 14.25 48.72 -12.37
N LYS A 389 13.18 49.28 -11.76
CA LYS A 389 12.47 50.47 -12.27
C LYS A 389 13.32 51.74 -12.39
N GLN A 390 14.54 51.74 -11.84
CA GLN A 390 15.43 52.91 -11.74
C GLN A 390 16.65 52.84 -12.67
N PHE A 391 16.89 51.71 -13.35
CA PHE A 391 18.08 51.52 -14.19
C PHE A 391 17.73 50.98 -15.59
N LEU A 392 18.57 51.29 -16.58
CA LEU A 392 18.52 50.63 -17.89
C LEU A 392 18.84 49.15 -17.70
N THR A 393 17.86 48.29 -18.00
CA THR A 393 18.05 46.85 -17.99
C THR A 393 19.10 46.46 -19.03
N ARG A 394 20.21 45.88 -18.56
CA ARG A 394 21.23 45.33 -19.46
C ARG A 394 20.64 44.12 -20.17
N GLU A 395 20.74 44.08 -21.50
CA GLU A 395 20.33 42.91 -22.26
C GLU A 395 21.10 41.67 -21.77
N PHE A 396 20.36 40.60 -21.47
CA PHE A 396 20.95 39.32 -21.09
C PHE A 396 21.57 38.64 -22.31
N SER A 397 22.65 37.90 -22.09
CA SER A 397 23.20 37.03 -23.15
C SER A 397 22.17 35.96 -23.51
N GLN A 398 21.97 35.72 -24.79
CA GLN A 398 21.10 34.62 -25.26
C GLN A 398 21.62 33.24 -24.84
N ASP A 399 22.93 33.14 -24.55
CA ASP A 399 23.58 31.92 -24.05
C ASP A 399 23.48 31.74 -22.53
N ASP A 400 22.83 32.67 -21.81
CA ASP A 400 22.63 32.54 -20.37
C ASP A 400 21.59 31.46 -20.08
N GLY A 401 22.07 30.34 -19.55
CA GLY A 401 21.25 29.19 -19.21
C GLY A 401 20.20 29.49 -18.14
N VAL A 402 20.46 30.44 -17.23
CA VAL A 402 19.49 30.85 -16.19
C VAL A 402 18.40 31.71 -16.81
N TYR A 403 18.76 32.66 -17.67
CA TYR A 403 17.80 33.49 -18.39
C TYR A 403 16.84 32.64 -19.22
N THR A 404 17.38 31.66 -19.95
CA THR A 404 16.58 30.69 -20.74
C THR A 404 15.61 29.91 -19.85
N ALA A 405 16.03 29.50 -18.65
CA ALA A 405 15.18 28.83 -17.67
C ALA A 405 14.00 29.72 -17.23
N HIS A 406 14.27 30.99 -16.93
CA HIS A 406 13.23 31.96 -16.56
C HIS A 406 12.25 32.21 -17.72
N MET A 407 12.74 32.28 -18.97
CA MET A 407 11.89 32.43 -20.15
C MET A 407 10.97 31.24 -20.36
N ALA A 408 11.48 30.01 -20.14
CA ALA A 408 10.65 28.80 -20.19
C ALA A 408 9.47 28.89 -19.21
N LEU A 409 9.71 29.32 -17.97
CA LEU A 409 8.63 29.52 -16.98
C LEU A 409 7.64 30.61 -17.43
N ILE A 410 8.15 31.81 -17.76
CA ILE A 410 7.31 33.00 -18.00
C ILE A 410 6.44 32.82 -19.25
N PHE A 411 7.00 32.33 -20.35
CA PHE A 411 6.23 32.16 -21.59
C PHE A 411 5.15 31.10 -21.45
N ASN A 412 5.43 29.98 -20.78
CA ASN A 412 4.43 28.94 -20.55
C ASN A 412 3.33 29.41 -19.57
N ALA A 413 3.69 30.21 -18.55
CA ALA A 413 2.70 30.82 -17.68
C ALA A 413 1.81 31.83 -18.40
N ALA A 414 2.39 32.68 -19.26
CA ALA A 414 1.64 33.65 -20.05
C ALA A 414 0.69 32.97 -21.04
N ALA A 415 1.13 31.90 -21.71
CA ALA A 415 0.30 31.12 -22.63
C ALA A 415 -0.89 30.43 -21.94
N ALA A 416 -0.77 30.11 -20.64
CA ALA A 416 -1.80 29.46 -19.85
C ALA A 416 -2.72 30.43 -19.09
N LYS A 417 -2.48 31.75 -19.13
CA LYS A 417 -3.42 32.74 -18.55
C LYS A 417 -4.64 32.89 -19.46
N PRO A 418 -5.88 32.75 -18.95
CA PRO A 418 -7.05 33.09 -19.74
C PRO A 418 -7.01 34.58 -20.12
N SER A 419 -7.26 34.86 -21.40
CA SER A 419 -7.27 36.18 -22.02
C SER A 419 -8.34 37.10 -21.46
#